data_AF-A0A7M3NSF9-F1
#
_entry.id   AF-A0A7M3NSF9-F1
#
_cell.length_a   1.000
_cell.length_b   1.000
_cell.length_c   1.000
_cell.angle_alpha   90.00
_cell.angle_beta   90.00
_cell.angle_gamma   90.00
#
_symmetry.space_group_name_H-M   'P 1'
#
loop_
_entity.id
_entity.type
_entity.pdbx_description
1 polymer ?
#
loop_
_entity_poly.entity_id
_entity_poly.type
_entity_poly.pdbx_seq_one_letter_code
_entity_poly.pdbx_strand_id
1 'polypeptide(L)'
;MGLWHVFYADWQMECCGTPFKVGDEVSWPLLFQTSEDVLGGGWHDQLTRIAGPVEDMAGDDEGPVRVLREENGLVVALRGHPPDTAADEEAGAVRPGDRLRLAGLLTAEFHGDALPETSGSIRAIQVLEQGFAETPPGSWTREPVPGQRSLRSVRECPKWFADAEAGVLVTLEVPGTDSRLSYAVREARGLPHESTAPGAEVTGLTPAALTELLESLSTVPEPG
;
A
#
# COMPACT_ATOMS: atom_id res chain seq x y z
N MET A 1 -5.26 6.33 15.22
CA MET A 1 -5.17 6.47 13.77
C MET A 1 -3.80 5.97 13.39
N GLY A 2 -3.73 5.05 12.45
CA GLY A 2 -2.48 4.47 11.95
C GLY A 2 -2.22 4.99 10.54
N LEU A 3 -0.96 5.27 10.22
CA LEU A 3 -0.53 5.67 8.88
C LEU A 3 -0.15 4.43 8.07
N TRP A 4 -0.69 4.26 6.88
CA TRP A 4 -0.42 3.09 6.04
C TRP A 4 -0.01 3.54 4.65
N HIS A 5 1.05 2.93 4.12
CA HIS A 5 1.39 3.10 2.72
C HIS A 5 0.53 2.16 1.88
N VAL A 6 -0.26 2.75 0.97
CA VAL A 6 -1.09 2.05 0.00
C VAL A 6 -0.60 2.41 -1.40
N PHE A 7 -0.25 1.40 -2.19
CA PHE A 7 0.06 1.57 -3.60
C PHE A 7 -1.22 1.50 -4.43
N TYR A 8 -1.46 2.51 -5.26
CA TYR A 8 -2.55 2.52 -6.22
C TYR A 8 -1.91 2.57 -7.61
N ALA A 9 -2.01 1.47 -8.35
CA ALA A 9 -1.39 1.35 -9.66
C ALA A 9 -2.04 2.32 -10.68
N ASP A 10 -1.22 2.80 -11.61
CA ASP A 10 -1.62 3.65 -12.72
C ASP A 10 -2.83 3.09 -13.49
N TRP A 11 -2.76 1.85 -13.95
CA TRP A 11 -3.78 1.22 -14.79
C TRP A 11 -5.12 1.09 -14.08
N GLN A 12 -5.12 0.83 -12.77
CA GLN A 12 -6.35 0.82 -11.97
C GLN A 12 -6.94 2.23 -11.88
N MET A 13 -6.07 3.22 -11.61
CA MET A 13 -6.48 4.62 -11.52
C MET A 13 -7.02 5.12 -12.86
N GLU A 14 -6.38 4.79 -13.98
CA GLU A 14 -6.76 5.19 -15.33
C GLU A 14 -8.06 4.52 -15.79
N CYS A 15 -8.24 3.23 -15.52
CA CYS A 15 -9.40 2.49 -15.97
C CYS A 15 -10.67 2.86 -15.19
N CYS A 16 -10.66 2.67 -13.88
CA CYS A 16 -11.86 2.78 -13.03
C CYS A 16 -11.69 3.76 -11.86
N GLY A 17 -10.46 4.16 -11.54
CA GLY A 17 -10.21 5.03 -10.40
C GLY A 17 -10.81 6.43 -10.54
N THR A 18 -11.10 7.01 -9.38
CA THR A 18 -11.51 8.41 -9.25
C THR A 18 -10.34 9.17 -8.60
N PRO A 19 -9.84 10.26 -9.24
CA PRO A 19 -8.79 11.08 -8.65
C PRO A 19 -9.20 11.61 -7.28
N PHE A 20 -8.23 11.65 -6.38
CA PHE A 20 -8.37 12.13 -5.00
C PHE A 20 -7.25 13.13 -4.69
N LYS A 21 -7.40 13.89 -3.61
CA LYS A 21 -6.39 14.84 -3.14
C LYS A 21 -6.11 14.68 -1.65
N VAL A 22 -5.00 15.27 -1.21
CA VAL A 22 -4.67 15.31 0.20
C VAL A 22 -5.80 15.99 1.00
N GLY A 23 -6.23 15.32 2.06
CA GLY A 23 -7.36 15.73 2.90
C GLY A 23 -8.70 15.07 2.55
N ASP A 24 -8.81 14.38 1.41
CA ASP A 24 -10.02 13.62 1.09
C ASP A 24 -10.16 12.41 2.02
N GLU A 25 -11.40 12.02 2.28
CA GLU A 25 -11.73 10.71 2.86
C GLU A 25 -12.02 9.72 1.73
N VAL A 26 -11.48 8.52 1.85
CA VAL A 26 -11.64 7.44 0.87
C VAL A 26 -12.03 6.16 1.57
N SER A 27 -12.64 5.25 0.82
CA SER A 27 -12.90 3.87 1.22
C SER A 27 -12.36 2.98 0.12
N TRP A 28 -11.30 2.22 0.40
CA TRP A 28 -10.62 1.42 -0.61
C TRP A 28 -10.55 -0.05 -0.20
N PRO A 29 -10.90 -0.98 -1.10
CA PRO A 29 -10.55 -2.39 -0.93
C PRO A 29 -9.04 -2.55 -0.88
N LEU A 30 -8.50 -3.05 0.23
CA LEU A 30 -7.06 -3.23 0.41
C LEU A 30 -6.67 -4.71 0.28
N LEU A 31 -5.74 -4.97 -0.64
CA LEU A 31 -5.13 -6.28 -0.86
C LEU A 31 -3.68 -6.24 -0.38
N PHE A 32 -3.27 -7.25 0.37
CA PHE A 32 -1.87 -7.46 0.69
C PHE A 32 -1.18 -8.20 -0.46
N GLN A 33 -0.08 -7.64 -0.96
CA GLN A 33 0.79 -8.28 -1.94
C GLN A 33 2.20 -8.44 -1.38
N THR A 34 2.87 -9.54 -1.76
CA THR A 34 4.27 -9.69 -1.38
C THR A 34 5.10 -8.63 -2.11
N SER A 35 6.23 -8.24 -1.53
CA SER A 35 7.05 -7.21 -2.14
C SER A 35 7.61 -7.62 -3.51
N GLU A 36 7.75 -8.92 -3.77
CA GLU A 36 8.32 -9.45 -5.02
C GLU A 36 7.32 -9.33 -6.18
N ASP A 37 6.02 -9.41 -5.89
CA ASP A 37 4.96 -9.37 -6.91
C ASP A 37 4.71 -7.95 -7.46
N VAL A 38 5.10 -6.92 -6.71
CA VAL A 38 4.87 -5.52 -7.10
C VAL A 38 6.13 -4.92 -7.71
N LEU A 39 6.05 -4.60 -9.01
CA LEU A 39 7.09 -3.89 -9.76
C LEU A 39 8.50 -4.48 -9.58
N GLY A 40 8.61 -5.82 -9.53
CA GLY A 40 9.88 -6.54 -9.45
C GLY A 40 10.62 -6.46 -8.10
N GLY A 41 10.01 -5.91 -7.04
CA GLY A 41 10.58 -5.93 -5.69
C GLY A 41 11.71 -4.93 -5.41
N GLY A 42 12.44 -5.11 -4.30
CA GLY A 42 13.38 -4.09 -3.83
C GLY A 42 12.68 -2.89 -3.17
N TRP A 43 11.53 -3.13 -2.55
CA TRP A 43 10.88 -2.21 -1.63
C TRP A 43 11.53 -2.34 -0.26
N HIS A 44 11.79 -1.23 0.43
CA HIS A 44 12.47 -1.26 1.73
C HIS A 44 11.67 -0.54 2.81
N ASP A 45 11.49 0.75 2.63
CA ASP A 45 10.89 1.70 3.57
C ASP A 45 9.38 1.88 3.37
N GLN A 46 8.84 1.48 2.21
CA GLN A 46 7.40 1.47 1.94
C GLN A 46 6.70 0.19 2.42
N LEU A 47 7.46 -0.80 2.90
CA LEU A 47 6.91 -2.08 3.31
C LEU A 47 6.05 -1.94 4.57
N THR A 48 4.81 -2.38 4.44
CA THR A 48 3.91 -2.58 5.56
C THR A 48 4.19 -3.92 6.22
N ARG A 49 4.12 -3.96 7.56
CA ARG A 49 4.14 -5.19 8.34
C ARG A 49 2.78 -5.38 8.97
N ILE A 50 2.20 -6.55 8.77
CA ILE A 50 0.93 -6.96 9.38
C ILE A 50 1.12 -8.29 10.10
N ALA A 51 0.50 -8.44 11.26
CA ALA A 51 0.47 -9.69 11.99
C ALA A 51 -0.91 -9.91 12.60
N GLY A 52 -1.42 -11.13 12.53
CA GLY A 52 -2.74 -11.41 13.07
C GLY A 52 -3.33 -12.74 12.60
N PRO A 53 -4.52 -13.10 13.12
CA PRO A 53 -5.26 -14.25 12.65
C PRO A 53 -5.79 -14.04 11.24
N VAL A 54 -5.85 -15.14 10.50
CA VAL A 54 -6.56 -15.24 9.23
C VAL A 54 -8.02 -15.59 9.50
N GLU A 55 -8.92 -14.86 8.86
CA GLU A 55 -10.37 -15.05 8.95
C GLU A 55 -10.95 -15.24 7.54
N ASP A 56 -12.11 -15.90 7.49
CA ASP A 56 -13.00 -15.80 6.32
C ASP A 56 -13.98 -14.67 6.58
N MET A 57 -14.05 -13.74 5.63
CA MET A 57 -15.18 -12.83 5.52
C MET A 57 -16.16 -13.35 4.48
N ALA A 58 -17.45 -13.14 4.71
CA ALA A 58 -18.44 -13.37 3.67
C ALA A 58 -18.10 -12.44 2.50
N GLY A 59 -17.72 -13.02 1.36
CA GLY A 59 -17.75 -12.31 0.09
C GLY A 59 -19.13 -12.42 -0.53
N ASP A 60 -19.26 -11.83 -1.70
CA ASP A 60 -20.49 -11.89 -2.50
C ASP A 60 -20.60 -13.27 -3.19
N ASP A 61 -21.18 -13.33 -4.39
CA ASP A 61 -21.52 -14.58 -5.10
C ASP A 61 -20.31 -15.49 -5.42
N GLU A 62 -19.08 -15.02 -5.21
CA GLU A 62 -17.81 -15.72 -5.48
C GLU A 62 -17.26 -16.50 -4.27
N GLY A 63 -17.89 -16.37 -3.09
CA GLY A 63 -17.52 -17.12 -1.88
C GLY A 63 -16.73 -16.30 -0.86
N PRO A 64 -16.24 -16.92 0.23
CA PRO A 64 -15.59 -16.19 1.30
C PRO A 64 -14.22 -15.63 0.89
N VAL A 65 -13.96 -14.38 1.28
CA VAL A 65 -12.67 -13.71 1.08
C VAL A 65 -11.76 -13.99 2.27
N ARG A 66 -10.54 -14.43 1.99
CA ARG A 66 -9.48 -14.62 3.00
C ARG A 66 -8.91 -13.27 3.42
N VAL A 67 -9.05 -12.95 4.69
CA VAL A 67 -8.53 -11.69 5.25
C VAL A 67 -7.57 -11.95 6.40
N LEU A 68 -6.62 -11.04 6.59
CA LEU A 68 -5.83 -10.95 7.80
C LEU A 68 -6.34 -9.78 8.63
N ARG A 69 -6.73 -10.06 9.88
CA ARG A 69 -7.06 -9.02 10.86
C ARG A 69 -5.81 -8.67 11.64
N GLU A 70 -5.21 -7.54 11.32
CA GLU A 70 -4.02 -7.05 11.97
C GLU A 70 -4.29 -6.80 13.46
N GLU A 71 -3.29 -7.05 14.32
CA GLU A 71 -3.43 -6.94 15.78
C GLU A 71 -3.86 -5.54 16.24
N ASN A 72 -3.56 -4.51 15.46
CA ASN A 72 -3.97 -3.12 15.67
C ASN A 72 -5.20 -2.76 14.83
N GLY A 73 -5.98 -3.72 14.33
CA GLY A 73 -7.33 -3.48 13.82
C GLY A 73 -7.49 -3.25 12.32
N LEU A 74 -6.40 -3.16 11.55
CA LEU A 74 -6.49 -3.12 10.08
C LEU A 74 -7.00 -4.47 9.56
N VAL A 75 -7.90 -4.48 8.58
CA VAL A 75 -8.35 -5.70 7.91
C VAL A 75 -7.92 -5.61 6.45
N VAL A 76 -7.22 -6.63 5.96
CA VAL A 76 -6.71 -6.66 4.59
C VAL A 76 -7.00 -8.00 3.94
N ALA A 77 -7.31 -8.00 2.65
CA ALA A 77 -7.43 -9.23 1.89
C ALA A 77 -6.04 -9.85 1.65
N LEU A 78 -5.96 -11.18 1.63
CA LEU A 78 -4.73 -11.93 1.33
C LEU A 78 -4.67 -12.48 -0.10
N ARG A 79 -5.80 -12.46 -0.83
CA ARG A 79 -5.92 -12.95 -2.21
C ARG A 79 -6.87 -12.05 -3.01
N GLY A 80 -6.53 -11.77 -4.26
CA GLY A 80 -7.49 -11.46 -5.32
C GLY A 80 -7.66 -12.70 -6.20
N HIS A 81 -8.88 -12.98 -6.69
CA HIS A 81 -9.18 -14.14 -7.53
C HIS A 81 -8.93 -13.83 -9.04
N PRO A 82 -8.64 -14.82 -9.93
CA PRO A 82 -8.38 -16.24 -9.67
C PRO A 82 -6.89 -16.63 -9.65
N PRO A 83 -6.58 -17.76 -8.98
CA PRO A 83 -5.26 -18.38 -9.03
C PRO A 83 -5.09 -19.13 -10.36
N ASP A 84 -4.59 -18.46 -11.39
CA ASP A 84 -4.01 -19.16 -12.54
C ASP A 84 -2.50 -19.23 -12.35
N THR A 85 -2.06 -20.22 -11.59
CA THR A 85 -0.85 -21.01 -11.85
C THR A 85 -0.71 -22.08 -10.76
N ALA A 86 -0.33 -23.28 -11.16
CA ALA A 86 -0.11 -24.46 -10.32
C ALA A 86 1.02 -24.32 -9.26
N ALA A 87 1.45 -23.09 -8.93
CA ALA A 87 2.41 -22.80 -7.87
C ALA A 87 1.74 -22.76 -6.47
N ASP A 88 0.41 -22.70 -6.41
CA ASP A 88 -0.37 -22.54 -5.18
C ASP A 88 -0.54 -23.85 -4.38
N GLU A 89 -0.09 -25.00 -4.91
CA GLU A 89 -0.09 -26.28 -4.18
C GLU A 89 1.12 -26.43 -3.22
N GLU A 90 2.20 -25.66 -3.42
CA GLU A 90 3.46 -25.83 -2.68
C GLU A 90 3.58 -24.90 -1.45
N ALA A 91 2.87 -23.76 -1.47
CA ALA A 91 2.62 -22.94 -0.28
C ALA A 91 1.32 -23.41 0.37
N GLY A 92 1.42 -24.32 1.36
CA GLY A 92 0.24 -24.90 2.02
C GLY A 92 -0.87 -23.88 2.26
N ALA A 93 -2.01 -24.07 1.59
CA ALA A 93 -3.08 -23.09 1.49
C ALA A 93 -3.40 -22.48 2.85
N VAL A 94 -3.17 -21.17 2.99
CA VAL A 94 -3.44 -20.40 4.21
C VAL A 94 -4.87 -20.67 4.70
N ARG A 95 -5.02 -21.09 5.95
CA ARG A 95 -6.28 -21.55 6.54
C ARG A 95 -6.88 -20.50 7.49
N PRO A 96 -8.20 -20.48 7.67
CA PRO A 96 -8.80 -19.65 8.71
C PRO A 96 -8.31 -20.17 10.08
N GLY A 97 -7.96 -19.24 10.96
CA GLY A 97 -7.36 -19.52 12.26
C GLY A 97 -5.83 -19.58 12.26
N ASP A 98 -5.18 -19.64 11.10
CA ASP A 98 -3.73 -19.47 11.02
C ASP A 98 -3.35 -18.09 11.51
N ARG A 99 -2.20 -17.98 12.18
CA ARG A 99 -1.61 -16.68 12.52
C ARG A 99 -0.44 -16.41 11.62
N LEU A 100 -0.51 -15.32 10.86
CA LEU A 100 0.54 -14.92 9.94
C LEU A 100 1.23 -13.66 10.44
N ARG A 101 2.48 -13.50 10.01
CA ARG A 101 3.26 -12.27 10.11
C ARG A 101 3.86 -12.03 8.74
N LEU A 102 3.37 -11.00 8.06
CA LEU A 102 3.72 -10.71 6.68
C LEU A 102 4.38 -9.33 6.58
N ALA A 103 5.24 -9.18 5.59
CA ALA A 103 5.84 -7.91 5.19
C ALA A 103 5.72 -7.77 3.68
N GLY A 104 5.16 -6.66 3.22
CA GLY A 104 4.76 -6.49 1.82
C GLY A 104 4.12 -5.14 1.60
N LEU A 105 3.34 -5.02 0.54
CA LEU A 105 2.62 -3.80 0.18
C LEU A 105 1.13 -3.98 0.40
N LEU A 106 0.48 -2.88 0.75
CA LEU A 106 -0.97 -2.77 0.61
C LEU A 106 -1.24 -2.15 -0.75
N THR A 107 -2.08 -2.79 -1.56
CA THR A 107 -2.55 -2.25 -2.83
C THR A 107 -4.03 -1.94 -2.75
N ALA A 108 -4.46 -0.87 -3.40
CA ALA A 108 -5.88 -0.62 -3.60
C ALA A 108 -6.38 -1.50 -4.76
N GLU A 109 -7.43 -2.32 -4.57
CA GLU A 109 -7.88 -3.29 -5.58
C GLU A 109 -9.35 -3.12 -5.98
N PHE A 110 -9.59 -2.47 -7.12
CA PHE A 110 -10.94 -2.20 -7.64
C PHE A 110 -11.40 -3.20 -8.70
N HIS A 111 -10.56 -4.18 -9.05
CA HIS A 111 -10.86 -5.22 -10.01
C HIS A 111 -10.95 -6.58 -9.30
N GLY A 112 -11.97 -7.37 -9.65
CA GLY A 112 -12.22 -8.69 -9.07
C GLY A 112 -13.26 -8.66 -7.96
N ASP A 113 -13.14 -9.60 -7.03
CA ASP A 113 -14.11 -9.87 -5.96
C ASP A 113 -14.42 -8.64 -5.09
N ALA A 114 -15.57 -8.68 -4.43
CA ALA A 114 -15.92 -7.72 -3.39
C ALA A 114 -15.03 -7.88 -2.14
N LEU A 115 -13.88 -7.21 -2.16
CA LEU A 115 -12.94 -7.16 -1.04
C LEU A 115 -13.42 -6.21 0.07
N PRO A 116 -13.04 -6.45 1.34
CA PRO A 116 -13.35 -5.52 2.43
C PRO A 116 -12.74 -4.15 2.18
N GLU A 117 -13.57 -3.11 2.26
CA GLU A 117 -13.09 -1.75 2.20
C GLU A 117 -12.47 -1.31 3.53
N THR A 118 -11.38 -0.55 3.43
CA THR A 118 -10.77 0.21 4.51
C THR A 118 -10.98 1.69 4.25
N SER A 119 -11.63 2.38 5.18
CA SER A 119 -11.82 3.83 5.10
C SER A 119 -10.73 4.59 5.85
N GLY A 120 -10.31 5.72 5.30
CA GLY A 120 -9.30 6.59 5.91
C GLY A 120 -9.17 7.93 5.21
N SER A 121 -8.33 8.81 5.77
CA SER A 121 -8.06 10.13 5.20
C SER A 121 -6.72 10.15 4.47
N ILE A 122 -6.67 10.77 3.30
CA ILE A 122 -5.45 10.94 2.52
C ILE A 122 -4.54 11.97 3.21
N ARG A 123 -3.34 11.56 3.61
CA ARG A 123 -2.37 12.42 4.28
C ARG A 123 -1.21 12.86 3.40
N ALA A 124 -0.78 12.01 2.47
CA ALA A 124 0.22 12.34 1.45
C ALA A 124 -0.01 11.50 0.19
N ILE A 125 0.40 12.05 -0.96
CA ILE A 125 0.37 11.38 -2.26
C ILE A 125 1.73 11.60 -2.92
N GLN A 126 2.35 10.50 -3.35
CA GLN A 126 3.60 10.54 -4.09
C GLN A 126 3.42 9.75 -5.38
N VAL A 127 3.65 10.38 -6.53
CA VAL A 127 3.72 9.67 -7.80
C VAL A 127 4.99 8.83 -7.79
N LEU A 128 4.84 7.56 -8.13
CA LEU A 128 5.93 6.59 -8.19
C LEU A 128 6.37 6.42 -9.64
N GLU A 129 7.60 6.81 -9.93
CA GLU A 129 8.24 6.49 -11.20
C GLU A 129 9.03 5.18 -11.05
N GLN A 130 8.92 4.31 -12.06
CA GLN A 130 9.58 3.01 -12.11
C GLN A 130 10.48 2.93 -13.35
N GLY A 131 11.74 2.55 -13.13
CA GLY A 131 12.66 2.22 -14.21
C GLY A 131 12.32 0.87 -14.83
N PHE A 132 12.34 0.78 -16.15
CA PHE A 132 12.07 -0.45 -16.90
C PHE A 132 13.22 -0.76 -17.87
N ALA A 133 13.63 -2.03 -17.95
CA ALA A 133 14.64 -2.52 -18.87
C ALA A 133 14.04 -3.52 -19.87
N GLU A 134 14.56 -3.54 -21.09
CA GLU A 134 14.16 -4.53 -22.09
C GLU A 134 14.70 -5.93 -21.74
N THR A 135 13.86 -6.95 -21.90
CA THR A 135 14.24 -8.36 -21.77
C THR A 135 13.52 -9.21 -22.83
N PRO A 136 14.23 -9.97 -23.70
CA PRO A 136 15.61 -9.84 -24.23
C PRO A 136 15.77 -8.67 -25.24
N PRO A 137 17.00 -8.36 -25.72
CA PRO A 137 17.26 -7.22 -26.62
C PRO A 137 16.38 -7.21 -27.88
N GLY A 138 15.70 -6.10 -28.15
CA GLY A 138 14.78 -5.97 -29.28
C GLY A 138 13.35 -6.49 -29.01
N SER A 139 13.06 -6.87 -27.76
CA SER A 139 11.71 -7.14 -27.29
C SER A 139 10.95 -5.84 -27.02
N TRP A 140 9.64 -5.84 -27.29
CA TRP A 140 8.74 -4.77 -26.84
C TRP A 140 8.34 -4.92 -25.37
N THR A 141 8.59 -6.10 -24.78
CA THR A 141 8.35 -6.36 -23.37
C THR A 141 9.47 -5.76 -22.53
N ARG A 142 9.09 -4.95 -21.55
CA ARG A 142 10.00 -4.36 -20.57
C ARG A 142 9.64 -4.90 -19.19
N GLU A 143 10.66 -5.19 -18.40
CA GLU A 143 10.52 -5.61 -17.01
C GLU A 143 10.95 -4.47 -16.07
N PRO A 144 10.29 -4.32 -14.91
CA PRO A 144 10.69 -3.34 -13.92
C PRO A 144 12.08 -3.67 -13.39
N VAL A 145 12.94 -2.66 -13.29
CA VAL A 145 14.26 -2.77 -12.68
C VAL A 145 14.11 -2.63 -11.17
N PRO A 146 14.40 -3.66 -10.37
CA PRO A 146 14.24 -3.60 -8.93
C PRO A 146 15.05 -2.44 -8.33
N GLY A 147 14.41 -1.65 -7.47
CA GLY A 147 15.04 -0.51 -6.79
C GLY A 147 15.31 0.73 -7.65
N GLN A 148 15.09 0.69 -8.97
CA GLN A 148 15.16 1.90 -9.80
C GLN A 148 13.82 2.64 -9.73
N ARG A 149 13.60 3.34 -8.61
CA ARG A 149 12.38 4.11 -8.37
C ARG A 149 12.70 5.52 -7.90
N SER A 150 11.78 6.43 -8.16
CA SER A 150 11.76 7.74 -7.54
C SER A 150 10.33 8.07 -7.09
N LEU A 151 10.22 8.95 -6.09
CA LEU A 151 8.96 9.42 -5.57
C LEU A 151 8.87 10.93 -5.76
N ARG A 152 7.75 11.39 -6.32
CA ARG A 152 7.47 12.82 -6.50
C ARG A 152 6.19 13.20 -5.79
N SER A 153 6.30 14.09 -4.82
CA SER A 153 5.17 14.54 -4.03
C SER A 153 4.18 15.39 -4.82
N VAL A 154 2.90 15.08 -4.68
CA VAL A 154 1.79 15.80 -5.33
C VAL A 154 0.65 16.04 -4.34
N ARG A 155 -0.19 17.05 -4.61
CA ARG A 155 -1.39 17.31 -3.80
C ARG A 155 -2.63 16.60 -4.30
N GLU A 156 -2.67 16.27 -5.58
CA GLU A 156 -3.80 15.64 -6.25
C GLU A 156 -3.26 14.46 -7.06
N CYS A 157 -3.92 13.32 -6.96
CA CYS A 157 -3.60 12.14 -7.76
C CYS A 157 -3.94 12.43 -9.23
N PRO A 158 -3.02 12.20 -10.16
CA PRO A 158 -3.35 12.28 -11.58
C PRO A 158 -4.35 11.18 -11.95
N LYS A 159 -5.21 11.48 -12.92
CA LYS A 159 -6.05 10.45 -13.56
C LYS A 159 -5.26 9.65 -14.60
N TRP A 160 -4.35 10.32 -15.31
CA TRP A 160 -3.56 9.79 -16.42
C TRP A 160 -2.09 10.01 -16.11
N PHE A 161 -1.32 8.93 -16.20
CA PHE A 161 0.09 8.87 -15.82
C PHE A 161 0.98 8.93 -17.06
N ALA A 162 2.22 9.40 -16.88
CA ALA A 162 3.23 9.32 -17.93
C ALA A 162 3.81 7.89 -18.03
N ASP A 163 4.41 7.53 -19.17
CA ASP A 163 4.93 6.17 -19.46
C ASP A 163 5.85 5.55 -18.39
N ALA A 164 6.51 6.36 -17.56
CA ALA A 164 7.39 5.89 -16.48
C ALA A 164 6.74 5.92 -15.09
N GLU A 165 5.57 6.55 -14.95
CA GLU A 165 4.84 6.67 -13.69
C GLU A 165 3.93 5.45 -13.52
N ALA A 166 4.29 4.55 -12.60
CA ALA A 166 3.58 3.27 -12.42
C ALA A 166 2.40 3.37 -11.42
N GLY A 167 2.10 4.57 -10.93
CA GLY A 167 0.99 4.83 -10.02
C GLY A 167 1.34 5.81 -8.91
N VAL A 168 0.63 5.71 -7.79
CA VAL A 168 0.88 6.53 -6.59
C VAL A 168 1.08 5.68 -5.35
N LEU A 169 2.01 6.11 -4.50
CA LEU A 169 2.08 5.71 -3.11
C LEU A 169 1.30 6.73 -2.28
N VAL A 170 0.34 6.22 -1.50
CA VAL A 170 -0.56 7.02 -0.70
C VAL A 170 -0.29 6.75 0.77
N THR A 171 -0.12 7.80 1.56
CA THR A 171 -0.19 7.67 3.02
C THR A 171 -1.63 7.84 3.46
N LEU A 172 -2.27 6.73 3.83
CA LEU A 172 -3.64 6.67 4.32
C LEU A 172 -3.65 6.66 5.85
N GLU A 173 -4.36 7.60 6.47
CA GLU A 173 -4.61 7.56 7.91
C GLU A 173 -5.91 6.79 8.19
N VAL A 174 -5.80 5.64 8.84
CA VAL A 174 -6.91 4.73 9.11
C VAL A 174 -7.33 4.83 10.59
N PRO A 175 -8.59 5.16 10.90
CA PRO A 175 -9.09 5.21 12.27
C PRO A 175 -9.01 3.89 13.01
N GLY A 176 -8.83 3.94 14.33
CA GLY A 176 -8.78 2.74 15.17
C GLY A 176 -7.54 1.85 14.96
N THR A 177 -6.61 2.25 14.09
CA THR A 177 -5.38 1.49 13.83
C THR A 177 -4.11 2.14 14.36
N ASP A 178 -3.02 1.37 14.34
CA ASP A 178 -1.64 1.81 14.51
C ASP A 178 -0.72 1.01 13.58
N SER A 179 0.45 1.57 13.22
CA SER A 179 1.36 0.96 12.27
C SER A 179 2.83 1.26 12.56
N ARG A 180 3.73 0.57 11.87
CA ARG A 180 5.17 0.88 11.94
C ARG A 180 5.50 2.26 11.36
N LEU A 181 4.76 2.73 10.36
CA LEU A 181 4.94 4.06 9.81
C LEU A 181 4.53 5.13 10.84
N SER A 182 3.40 4.95 11.50
CA SER A 182 2.99 5.78 12.64
C SER A 182 4.06 5.82 13.73
N TYR A 183 4.65 4.67 14.07
CA TYR A 183 5.76 4.59 15.02
C TYR A 183 6.97 5.42 14.56
N ALA A 184 7.41 5.26 13.32
CA ALA A 184 8.56 6.00 12.76
C ALA A 184 8.31 7.52 12.74
N VAL A 185 7.10 7.95 12.40
CA VAL A 185 6.72 9.38 12.44
C VAL A 185 6.73 9.91 13.88
N ARG A 186 6.27 9.12 14.87
CA ARG A 186 6.38 9.51 16.30
C ARG A 186 7.84 9.67 16.73
N GLU A 187 8.70 8.71 16.40
CA GLU A 187 10.13 8.78 16.72
C GLU A 187 10.80 10.01 16.11
N ALA A 188 10.58 10.26 14.83
CA ALA A 188 11.16 11.40 14.13
C ALA A 188 10.68 12.74 14.69
N ARG A 189 9.46 12.78 15.26
CA ARG A 189 8.92 13.95 15.96
C ARG A 189 9.27 14.02 17.44
N GLY A 190 9.99 13.05 17.99
CA GLY A 190 10.32 12.97 19.41
C GLY A 190 9.11 12.76 20.33
N LEU A 191 8.04 12.12 19.83
CA LEU A 191 6.84 11.84 20.60
C LEU A 191 6.97 10.51 21.37
N PRO A 192 6.65 10.47 22.67
CA PRO A 192 6.77 9.26 23.49
C PRO A 192 5.70 8.21 23.12
N HIS A 193 6.10 6.97 22.86
CA HIS A 193 5.16 5.95 22.35
C HIS A 193 4.04 5.58 23.31
N GLU A 194 4.34 5.39 24.60
CA GLU A 194 3.38 4.83 25.57
C GLU A 194 2.26 5.81 25.97
N SER A 195 2.45 7.11 25.74
CA SER A 195 1.52 8.16 26.14
C SER A 195 0.99 9.00 24.97
N THR A 196 1.40 8.70 23.74
CA THR A 196 0.94 9.42 22.55
C THR A 196 -0.36 8.80 22.05
N ALA A 197 -1.44 9.57 22.08
CA ALA A 197 -2.71 9.14 21.50
C ALA A 197 -2.54 8.88 20.00
N PRO A 198 -3.07 7.76 19.45
CA PRO A 198 -3.00 7.48 18.02
C PRO A 198 -3.55 8.64 17.16
N GLY A 199 -2.78 9.14 16.20
CA GLY A 199 -3.11 10.32 15.37
C GLY A 199 -2.45 11.62 15.83
N ALA A 200 -1.87 11.66 17.03
CA ALA A 200 -1.08 12.81 17.48
C ALA A 200 0.21 12.99 16.64
N GLU A 201 0.71 11.92 16.01
CA GLU A 201 1.88 11.94 15.13
C GLU A 201 1.72 12.81 13.88
N VAL A 202 0.49 13.05 13.43
CA VAL A 202 0.19 13.97 12.31
C VAL A 202 -0.46 15.28 12.77
N THR A 203 -0.85 15.35 14.05
CA THR A 203 -1.49 16.55 14.59
C THR A 203 -0.52 17.74 14.54
N GLY A 204 -1.02 18.84 13.98
CA GLY A 204 -0.27 20.09 13.82
C GLY A 204 0.73 20.10 12.65
N LEU A 205 0.88 19.01 11.90
CA LEU A 205 1.65 19.02 10.66
C LEU A 205 0.80 19.53 9.50
N THR A 206 1.38 20.43 8.70
CA THR A 206 0.82 20.75 7.39
C THR A 206 1.05 19.55 6.45
N PRO A 207 0.26 19.40 5.37
CA PRO A 207 0.54 18.40 4.35
C PRO A 207 1.99 18.42 3.86
N ALA A 208 2.55 19.62 3.62
CA ALA A 208 3.93 19.76 3.17
C ALA A 208 4.95 19.28 4.22
N ALA A 209 4.75 19.63 5.50
CA ALA A 209 5.65 19.19 6.56
C ALA A 209 5.58 17.67 6.80
N LEU A 210 4.41 17.07 6.61
CA LEU A 210 4.28 15.61 6.66
C LEU A 210 4.98 14.97 5.47
N THR A 211 4.82 15.51 4.27
CA THR A 211 5.54 15.08 3.07
C THR A 211 7.06 15.11 3.26
N GLU A 212 7.62 16.25 3.68
CA GLU A 212 9.06 16.38 3.95
C GLU A 212 9.55 15.37 5.00
N LEU A 213 8.72 15.10 6.02
CA LEU A 213 9.02 14.10 7.03
C LEU A 213 9.03 12.68 6.45
N LEU A 214 8.03 12.32 5.65
CA LEU A 214 7.94 11.02 4.99
C LEU A 214 9.12 10.82 4.01
N GLU A 215 9.49 11.85 3.27
CA GLU A 215 10.68 11.85 2.40
C GLU A 215 11.97 11.67 3.21
N SER A 216 12.09 12.29 4.39
CA SER A 216 13.25 12.09 5.27
C SER A 216 13.37 10.67 5.83
N LEU A 217 12.25 9.96 5.92
CA LEU A 217 12.18 8.55 6.31
C LEU A 217 12.40 7.62 5.12
N SER A 218 12.32 8.16 3.90
CA SER A 218 12.43 7.39 2.67
C SER A 218 13.88 7.13 2.30
N THR A 219 14.16 5.92 1.82
CA THR A 219 15.45 5.59 1.19
C THR A 219 15.41 5.73 -0.34
N VAL A 220 14.21 5.94 -0.89
CA VAL A 220 13.99 6.18 -2.31
C VAL A 220 14.21 7.68 -2.62
N PRO A 221 15.03 8.02 -3.62
CA PRO A 221 15.34 9.42 -3.96
C PRO A 221 14.16 10.12 -4.66
N GLU A 222 14.14 11.45 -4.58
CA GLU A 222 13.32 12.27 -5.48
C GLU A 222 13.88 12.22 -6.92
N PRO A 223 13.03 12.34 -7.96
CA PRO A 223 13.52 12.48 -9.33
C PRO A 223 14.30 13.80 -9.47
N GLY A 224 15.51 13.71 -10.05
CA GLY A 224 16.41 14.85 -10.27
C GLY A 224 16.09 15.69 -11.51
#